data_AF-A0A0S7Z285-F1
#
_entry.id   AF-A0A0S7Z285-F1
#
_cell.length_a   1.000
_cell.length_b   1.000
_cell.length_c   1.000
_cell.angle_alpha   90.00
_cell.angle_beta   90.00
_cell.angle_gamma   90.00
#
_symmetry.space_group_name_H-M   'P 1'
#
loop_
_entity.id
_entity.type
_entity.pdbx_description
1 polymer ?
#
loop_
_entity_poly.entity_id
_entity_poly.type
_entity_poly.pdbx_seq_one_letter_code
_entity_poly.pdbx_strand_id
1 'polypeptide(L)'
;MNFKDKDVHDVIERLKKQYQLFVHNQFINYYLLNSDIPKNDWLDIEDLVGSNKYFEAEGYELRKIYDQIYTFCNFLEKVKKEILPRIQGEAAIRISRMSTDTKILFEMTVDNLPNNLKTFYNILIDLYINLKRVDNKLSTDNNMLYRKLPFISDIENKLNV
;
A
#
# COMPACT_ATOMS: atom_id res chain seq x y z
N MET A 1 -6.02 -5.24 -20.46
CA MET A 1 -5.14 -4.51 -21.39
C MET A 1 -3.79 -4.38 -20.73
N ASN A 2 -2.74 -4.85 -21.41
CA ASN A 2 -1.39 -4.86 -20.84
C ASN A 2 -0.59 -3.64 -21.30
N PHE A 3 0.30 -3.13 -20.46
CA PHE A 3 1.14 -2.00 -20.77
C PHE A 3 2.53 -2.12 -20.15
N LYS A 4 3.52 -1.47 -20.78
CA LYS A 4 4.86 -1.27 -20.22
C LYS A 4 5.11 0.22 -20.11
N ASP A 5 5.16 0.72 -18.87
CA ASP A 5 5.44 2.11 -18.57
C ASP A 5 6.45 2.18 -17.43
N LYS A 6 7.59 2.84 -17.68
CA LYS A 6 8.71 2.90 -16.75
C LYS A 6 8.35 3.68 -15.47
N ASP A 7 7.59 4.77 -15.59
CA ASP A 7 7.25 5.58 -14.40
C ASP A 7 6.36 4.78 -13.46
N VAL A 8 5.39 4.03 -14.00
CA VAL A 8 4.56 3.11 -13.20
C VAL A 8 5.43 2.04 -12.52
N HIS A 9 6.35 1.43 -13.27
CA HIS A 9 7.27 0.43 -12.73
C HIS A 9 8.14 0.97 -11.59
N ASP A 10 8.75 2.14 -11.78
CA ASP A 10 9.62 2.78 -10.79
C ASP A 10 8.84 3.14 -9.51
N VAL A 11 7.56 3.53 -9.62
CA VAL A 11 6.69 3.77 -8.46
C VAL A 11 6.34 2.47 -7.73
N ILE A 12 6.05 1.39 -8.45
CA ILE A 12 5.80 0.06 -7.85
C ILE A 12 7.04 -0.43 -7.10
N GLU A 13 8.24 -0.23 -7.64
CA GLU A 13 9.49 -0.59 -6.96
C GLU A 13 9.74 0.23 -5.68
N ARG A 14 9.38 1.52 -5.69
CA ARG A 14 9.39 2.35 -4.48
C ARG A 14 8.38 1.83 -3.45
N LEU A 15 7.18 1.46 -3.88
CA LEU A 15 6.13 0.89 -3.02
C LEU A 15 6.60 -0.40 -2.37
N LYS A 16 7.17 -1.31 -3.16
CA LYS A 16 7.75 -2.58 -2.70
C LYS A 16 8.79 -2.38 -1.62
N LYS A 17 9.76 -1.48 -1.84
CA LYS A 17 10.81 -1.19 -0.84
C LYS A 17 10.20 -0.73 0.48
N GLN A 18 9.22 0.16 0.44
CA GLN A 18 8.55 0.62 1.66
C GLN A 18 7.71 -0.47 2.31
N TYR A 19 6.97 -1.24 1.52
CA TYR A 19 6.18 -2.37 2.01
C TYR A 19 7.07 -3.40 2.72
N GLN A 20 8.21 -3.76 2.13
CA GLN A 20 9.17 -4.68 2.76
C GLN A 20 9.68 -4.12 4.09
N LEU A 21 10.13 -2.87 4.16
CA LEU A 21 10.58 -2.28 5.43
C LEU A 21 9.47 -2.29 6.50
N PHE A 22 8.24 -2.03 6.08
CA PHE A 22 7.07 -1.99 6.96
C PHE A 22 6.72 -3.37 7.54
N VAL A 23 6.59 -4.40 6.70
CA VAL A 23 6.18 -5.75 7.16
C VAL A 23 7.30 -6.51 7.86
N HIS A 24 8.58 -6.18 7.61
CA HIS A 24 9.71 -6.78 8.32
C HIS A 24 9.95 -6.14 9.70
N ASN A 25 9.30 -5.03 10.03
CA ASN A 25 9.34 -4.50 11.38
C ASN A 25 8.58 -5.45 12.33
N GLN A 26 9.31 -6.08 13.25
CA GLN A 26 8.74 -7.10 14.16
C GLN A 26 7.52 -6.63 14.95
N PHE A 27 7.48 -5.36 15.35
CA PHE A 27 6.39 -4.83 16.14
C PHE A 27 5.16 -4.62 15.27
N ILE A 28 5.33 -4.04 14.08
CA ILE A 28 4.23 -3.86 13.12
C ILE A 28 3.69 -5.24 12.69
N ASN A 29 4.59 -6.17 12.33
CA ASN A 29 4.25 -7.51 11.91
C ASN A 29 3.39 -8.25 12.95
N TYR A 30 3.73 -8.11 14.25
CA TYR A 30 2.91 -8.67 15.32
C TYR A 30 1.45 -8.20 15.23
N TYR A 31 1.18 -6.92 15.02
CA TYR A 31 -0.20 -6.43 14.95
C TYR A 31 -0.87 -6.80 13.62
N LEU A 32 -0.13 -6.82 12.52
CA LEU A 32 -0.62 -7.26 11.21
C LEU A 32 -1.10 -8.71 11.25
N LEU A 33 -0.30 -9.62 11.82
CA LEU A 33 -0.66 -11.04 11.95
C LEU A 33 -1.85 -11.28 12.90
N ASN A 34 -2.07 -10.37 13.85
CA ASN A 34 -3.19 -10.42 14.80
C ASN A 34 -4.34 -9.47 14.41
N SER A 35 -4.41 -9.09 13.14
CA SER A 35 -5.53 -8.34 12.56
C SER A 35 -6.46 -9.26 11.78
N ASP A 36 -7.65 -8.79 11.50
CA ASP A 36 -8.67 -9.42 10.66
C ASP A 36 -8.54 -8.94 9.20
N ILE A 37 -7.32 -8.63 8.72
CA ILE A 37 -7.07 -8.36 7.30
C ILE A 37 -7.28 -9.67 6.52
N PRO A 38 -8.14 -9.69 5.49
CA PRO A 38 -8.38 -10.88 4.68
C PRO A 38 -7.09 -11.39 4.01
N LYS A 39 -6.96 -12.72 3.92
CA LYS A 39 -5.82 -13.35 3.23
C LYS A 39 -5.71 -12.92 1.76
N ASN A 40 -6.83 -12.69 1.08
CA ASN A 40 -6.84 -12.25 -0.31
C ASN A 40 -6.23 -10.86 -0.46
N ASP A 41 -6.50 -9.94 0.48
CA ASP A 41 -5.92 -8.60 0.46
C ASP A 41 -4.39 -8.66 0.56
N TRP A 42 -3.86 -9.55 1.39
CA TRP A 42 -2.41 -9.81 1.47
C TRP A 42 -1.84 -10.30 0.13
N LEU A 43 -2.51 -11.28 -0.50
CA LEU A 43 -2.07 -11.83 -1.78
C LEU A 43 -2.07 -10.78 -2.89
N ASP A 44 -3.08 -9.93 -2.94
CA ASP A 44 -3.18 -8.85 -3.93
C ASP A 44 -2.09 -7.79 -3.74
N ILE A 45 -1.78 -7.44 -2.49
CA ILE A 45 -0.69 -6.53 -2.13
C ILE A 45 0.66 -7.15 -2.50
N GLU A 46 0.88 -8.41 -2.13
CA GLU A 46 2.12 -9.15 -2.43
C GLU A 46 2.33 -9.32 -3.94
N ASP A 47 1.27 -9.58 -4.70
CA ASP A 47 1.34 -9.67 -6.15
C ASP A 47 1.69 -8.31 -6.77
N LEU A 48 1.12 -7.20 -6.28
CA LEU A 48 1.48 -5.84 -6.75
C LEU A 48 2.97 -5.56 -6.54
N VAL A 49 3.48 -5.77 -5.33
CA VAL A 49 4.90 -5.49 -4.99
C VAL A 49 5.87 -6.55 -5.52
N GLY A 50 5.38 -7.75 -5.87
CA GLY A 50 6.12 -8.85 -6.47
C GLY A 50 6.19 -8.81 -8.00
N SER A 51 5.51 -7.84 -8.62
CA SER A 51 5.16 -7.88 -10.05
C SER A 51 6.28 -7.63 -11.06
N ASN A 52 7.54 -7.49 -10.64
CA ASN A 52 8.68 -7.24 -11.54
C ASN A 52 8.82 -8.27 -12.66
N LYS A 53 8.57 -9.55 -12.36
CA LYS A 53 8.67 -10.62 -13.36
C LYS A 53 7.63 -10.48 -14.48
N TYR A 54 6.45 -9.91 -14.17
CA TYR A 54 5.41 -9.67 -15.17
C TYR A 54 5.76 -8.50 -16.08
N PHE A 55 6.36 -7.43 -15.53
CA PHE A 55 6.77 -6.26 -16.30
C PHE A 55 7.71 -6.61 -17.46
N GLU A 56 8.74 -7.41 -17.17
CA GLU A 56 9.73 -7.81 -18.17
C GLU A 56 9.11 -8.66 -19.29
N ALA A 57 8.28 -9.64 -18.95
CA ALA A 57 7.64 -10.53 -19.91
C ALA A 57 6.53 -9.82 -20.72
N GLU A 58 5.42 -9.48 -20.08
CA GLU A 58 4.17 -9.10 -20.75
C GLU A 58 3.66 -7.70 -20.38
N GLY A 59 4.29 -7.05 -19.41
CA GLY A 59 3.84 -5.77 -18.85
C GLY A 59 2.81 -5.97 -17.74
N TYR A 60 2.22 -4.86 -17.30
CA TYR A 60 1.20 -4.83 -16.26
C TYR A 60 -0.20 -4.87 -16.86
N GLU A 61 -1.12 -5.60 -16.24
CA GLU A 61 -2.54 -5.53 -16.58
C GLU A 61 -3.18 -4.31 -15.90
N LEU A 62 -3.64 -3.35 -16.70
CA LEU A 62 -4.17 -2.06 -16.22
C LEU A 62 -5.27 -2.20 -15.16
N ARG A 63 -6.25 -3.07 -15.40
CA ARG A 63 -7.36 -3.30 -14.45
C ARG A 63 -6.86 -3.84 -13.13
N LYS A 64 -5.96 -4.83 -13.19
CA LYS A 64 -5.37 -5.49 -12.03
C LYS A 64 -4.64 -4.49 -11.13
N ILE A 65 -3.86 -3.57 -11.70
CA ILE A 65 -3.19 -2.54 -10.90
C ILE A 65 -4.21 -1.62 -10.19
N TYR A 66 -5.33 -1.24 -10.83
CA TYR A 66 -6.38 -0.47 -10.15
C TYR A 66 -7.02 -1.25 -8.99
N ASP A 67 -7.34 -2.53 -9.19
CA ASP A 67 -7.89 -3.41 -8.15
C ASP A 67 -6.89 -3.54 -6.96
N GLN A 68 -5.59 -3.66 -7.27
CA GLN A 68 -4.53 -3.74 -6.27
C GLN A 68 -4.30 -2.42 -5.52
N ILE A 69 -4.36 -1.27 -6.20
CA ILE A 69 -4.32 0.06 -5.54
C ILE A 69 -5.49 0.18 -4.57
N TYR A 70 -6.70 -0.22 -4.98
CA TYR A 70 -7.87 -0.19 -4.11
C TYR A 70 -7.67 -1.04 -2.85
N THR A 71 -7.18 -2.26 -3.02
CA THR A 71 -6.88 -3.19 -1.93
C THR A 71 -5.81 -2.63 -0.99
N PHE A 72 -4.75 -2.03 -1.55
CA PHE A 72 -3.71 -1.37 -0.75
C PHE A 72 -4.26 -0.16 0.04
N CYS A 73 -5.16 0.62 -0.56
CA CYS A 73 -5.82 1.72 0.15
C CYS A 73 -6.66 1.22 1.33
N ASN A 74 -7.41 0.12 1.15
CA ASN A 74 -8.18 -0.51 2.23
C ASN A 74 -7.28 -1.00 3.36
N PHE A 75 -6.15 -1.63 3.00
CA PHE A 75 -5.14 -2.03 3.95
C PHE A 75 -4.62 -0.84 4.77
N LEU A 76 -4.20 0.26 4.13
CA LEU A 76 -3.70 1.44 4.86
C LEU A 76 -4.75 2.08 5.76
N GLU A 77 -6.00 2.11 5.35
CA GLU A 77 -7.10 2.60 6.18
C GLU A 77 -7.29 1.72 7.42
N LYS A 78 -7.18 0.40 7.28
CA LYS A 78 -7.19 -0.55 8.40
C LYS A 78 -6.00 -0.35 9.33
N VAL A 79 -4.80 -0.18 8.77
CA VAL A 79 -3.61 0.15 9.59
C VAL A 79 -3.84 1.45 10.36
N LYS A 80 -4.36 2.49 9.71
CA LYS A 80 -4.57 3.81 10.31
C LYS A 80 -5.67 3.84 11.37
N LYS A 81 -6.80 3.16 11.13
CA LYS A 81 -8.00 3.23 11.98
C LYS A 81 -8.02 2.22 13.11
N GLU A 82 -7.33 1.09 12.95
CA GLU A 82 -7.41 -0.02 13.89
C GLU A 82 -6.04 -0.33 14.50
N ILE A 83 -5.04 -0.57 13.66
CA ILE A 83 -3.73 -1.04 14.12
C ILE A 83 -2.94 0.05 14.84
N LEU A 84 -2.84 1.25 14.27
CA LEU A 84 -2.12 2.37 14.87
C LEU A 84 -2.70 2.74 16.25
N PRO A 85 -4.02 2.95 16.41
CA PRO A 85 -4.61 3.21 17.73
C PRO A 85 -4.38 2.06 18.72
N ARG A 86 -4.44 0.80 18.26
CA ARG A 86 -4.16 -0.36 19.11
C ARG A 86 -2.71 -0.38 19.60
N ILE A 87 -1.74 -0.13 18.71
CA ILE A 87 -0.32 -0.02 19.06
C ILE A 87 -0.11 1.05 20.13
N GLN A 88 -0.72 2.22 19.95
CA GLN A 88 -0.61 3.34 20.88
C GLN A 88 -1.28 3.04 22.23
N GLY A 89 -2.47 2.42 22.23
CA GLY A 89 -3.19 2.05 23.44
C GLY A 89 -2.49 0.97 24.27
N GLU A 90 -1.82 0.01 23.61
CA GLU A 90 -1.06 -1.05 24.28
C GLU A 90 0.38 -0.63 24.66
N ALA A 91 0.85 0.54 24.19
CA ALA A 91 2.25 0.95 24.26
C ALA A 91 2.81 0.96 25.70
N ALA A 92 2.13 1.63 26.63
CA ALA A 92 2.60 1.80 28.00
C ALA A 92 2.79 0.44 28.73
N ILE A 93 1.84 -0.48 28.56
CA ILE A 93 1.89 -1.81 29.17
C ILE A 93 3.03 -2.63 28.56
N ARG A 94 3.18 -2.61 27.23
CA ARG A 94 4.24 -3.33 26.54
C ARG A 94 5.64 -2.82 26.91
N ILE A 95 5.82 -1.51 26.89
CA ILE A 95 7.08 -0.84 27.24
C ILE A 95 7.56 -1.25 28.64
N SER A 96 6.65 -1.37 29.62
CA SER A 96 7.01 -1.75 30.99
C SER A 96 7.59 -3.17 31.13
N ARG A 97 7.39 -4.03 30.13
CA ARG A 97 7.82 -5.44 30.13
C ARG A 97 9.00 -5.70 29.18
N MET A 98 9.48 -4.67 28.48
CA MET A 98 10.54 -4.78 27.48
C MET A 98 11.92 -4.49 28.07
N SER A 99 12.97 -5.07 27.48
CA SER A 99 14.34 -4.61 27.72
C SER A 99 14.52 -3.17 27.20
N THR A 100 15.52 -2.45 27.72
CA THR A 100 15.81 -1.06 27.30
C THR A 100 15.96 -0.94 25.78
N ASP A 101 16.70 -1.84 25.13
CA ASP A 101 16.92 -1.80 23.69
C ASP A 101 15.63 -2.04 22.90
N THR A 102 14.84 -3.04 23.32
CA THR A 102 13.55 -3.36 22.68
C THR A 102 12.57 -2.21 22.83
N LYS A 103 12.56 -1.57 24.00
CA LYS A 103 11.73 -0.40 24.28
C LYS A 103 12.05 0.74 23.30
N ILE A 104 13.32 1.09 23.13
CA ILE A 104 13.74 2.16 22.21
C ILE A 104 13.26 1.86 20.78
N LEU A 105 13.48 0.63 20.31
CA LEU A 105 13.04 0.22 18.97
C LEU A 105 11.51 0.26 18.82
N PHE A 106 10.76 -0.09 19.88
CA PHE A 106 9.31 -0.03 19.89
C PHE A 106 8.83 1.43 19.84
N GLU A 107 9.34 2.30 20.70
CA GLU A 107 9.01 3.73 20.73
C GLU A 107 9.30 4.38 19.37
N MET A 108 10.48 4.15 18.79
CA MET A 108 10.80 4.59 17.43
C MET A 108 9.81 4.08 16.39
N THR A 109 9.32 2.85 16.52
CA THR A 109 8.33 2.29 15.60
C THR A 109 6.99 3.00 15.72
N VAL A 110 6.51 3.23 16.94
CA VAL A 110 5.23 3.94 17.20
C VAL A 110 5.30 5.36 16.66
N ASP A 111 6.40 6.07 16.92
CA ASP A 111 6.59 7.46 16.51
C ASP A 111 6.69 7.60 14.97
N ASN A 112 7.33 6.65 14.30
CA ASN A 112 7.50 6.69 12.84
C ASN A 112 6.28 6.17 12.06
N LEU A 113 5.40 5.38 12.69
CA LEU A 113 4.28 4.74 12.00
C LEU A 113 3.35 5.73 11.25
N PRO A 114 2.93 6.88 11.83
CA PRO A 114 2.15 7.87 11.10
C PRO A 114 2.86 8.42 9.85
N ASN A 115 4.17 8.64 9.93
CA ASN A 115 4.95 9.14 8.80
C ASN A 115 5.11 8.07 7.72
N ASN A 116 5.33 6.81 8.11
CA ASN A 116 5.36 5.68 7.18
C ASN A 116 4.03 5.55 6.41
N LEU A 117 2.89 5.69 7.10
CA LEU A 117 1.57 5.71 6.45
C LEU A 117 1.46 6.85 5.44
N LYS A 118 1.89 8.06 5.80
CA LYS A 118 1.92 9.21 4.87
C LYS A 118 2.78 8.91 3.65
N THR A 119 3.94 8.27 3.82
CA THR A 119 4.79 7.85 2.70
C THR A 119 4.08 6.86 1.78
N PHE A 120 3.36 5.88 2.31
CA PHE A 120 2.56 4.97 1.49
C PHE A 120 1.49 5.69 0.69
N TYR A 121 0.71 6.59 1.32
CA TYR A 121 -0.30 7.38 0.62
C TYR A 121 0.30 8.18 -0.53
N ASN A 122 1.44 8.85 -0.30
CA ASN A 122 2.13 9.60 -1.36
C ASN A 122 2.55 8.70 -2.53
N ILE A 123 3.08 7.51 -2.25
CA ILE A 123 3.48 6.56 -3.30
C ILE A 123 2.25 6.04 -4.07
N LEU A 124 1.14 5.77 -3.40
CA LEU A 124 -0.10 5.34 -4.06
C LEU A 124 -0.73 6.45 -4.89
N ILE A 125 -0.65 7.71 -4.45
CA ILE A 125 -1.05 8.88 -5.25
C ILE A 125 -0.21 8.96 -6.53
N ASP A 126 1.13 8.87 -6.40
CA ASP A 126 2.03 8.85 -7.55
C ASP A 126 1.66 7.72 -8.52
N LEU A 127 1.38 6.53 -7.98
CA LEU A 127 1.02 5.35 -8.78
C LEU A 127 -0.30 5.56 -9.52
N TYR A 128 -1.31 6.07 -8.81
CA TYR A 128 -2.64 6.34 -9.35
C TYR A 128 -2.60 7.38 -10.48
N ILE A 129 -1.86 8.47 -10.29
CA ILE A 129 -1.71 9.53 -11.30
C ILE A 129 -1.01 8.98 -12.56
N ASN A 130 0.08 8.23 -12.38
CA ASN A 130 0.78 7.61 -13.51
C ASN A 130 -0.09 6.58 -14.22
N LEU A 131 -0.92 5.83 -13.49
CA LEU A 131 -1.83 4.87 -14.07
C LEU A 131 -2.94 5.55 -14.88
N LYS A 132 -3.53 6.65 -14.38
CA LYS A 132 -4.49 7.48 -15.17
C LYS A 132 -3.86 8.05 -16.43
N ARG A 133 -2.59 8.47 -16.37
CA ARG A 133 -1.83 8.93 -17.54
C ARG A 133 -1.72 7.81 -18.58
N VAL A 134 -1.40 6.60 -18.16
CA VAL A 134 -1.32 5.42 -19.03
C VAL A 134 -2.69 5.05 -19.61
N ASP A 135 -3.72 4.98 -18.79
CA ASP A 135 -5.09 4.67 -19.21
C ASP A 135 -5.59 5.66 -20.28
N ASN A 136 -5.35 6.96 -20.08
CA ASN A 136 -5.67 7.99 -21.06
C ASN A 136 -4.94 7.78 -22.40
N LYS A 137 -3.64 7.45 -22.38
CA LYS A 137 -2.86 7.20 -23.60
C LYS A 137 -3.33 5.98 -24.38
N LEU A 138 -3.83 4.96 -23.68
CA LEU A 138 -4.25 3.70 -24.27
C LEU A 138 -5.72 3.71 -24.71
N SER A 139 -6.50 4.67 -24.24
CA SER A 139 -7.92 4.79 -24.56
C SER A 139 -8.15 5.60 -25.83
N THR A 140 -8.95 5.07 -26.75
CA THR A 140 -9.55 5.85 -27.83
C THR A 140 -10.88 6.46 -27.37
N ASP A 141 -11.23 7.64 -27.89
CA ASP A 141 -12.53 8.29 -27.69
C ASP A 141 -12.98 8.44 -26.21
N ASN A 142 -12.06 8.84 -25.34
CA ASN A 142 -12.37 9.17 -23.94
C ASN A 142 -12.87 7.96 -23.11
N ASN A 143 -12.65 6.74 -23.60
CA ASN A 143 -13.16 5.48 -23.06
C ASN A 143 -12.30 4.88 -21.94
N MET A 144 -11.79 5.73 -21.04
CA MET A 144 -10.84 5.37 -19.98
C MET A 144 -11.42 4.31 -19.06
N LEU A 145 -10.61 3.29 -18.75
CA LEU A 145 -11.03 2.20 -17.88
C LEU A 145 -11.41 2.70 -16.50
N TYR A 146 -10.62 3.61 -15.91
CA TYR A 146 -10.82 4.08 -14.54
C TYR A 146 -12.22 4.68 -14.33
N ARG A 147 -12.81 5.30 -15.36
CA ARG A 147 -14.16 5.88 -15.30
C ARG A 147 -15.28 4.84 -15.20
N LYS A 148 -14.98 3.58 -15.52
CA LYS A 148 -15.92 2.47 -15.49
C LYS A 148 -15.79 1.61 -14.24
N LEU A 149 -14.76 1.84 -13.43
CA LEU A 149 -14.51 1.07 -12.23
C LEU A 149 -15.42 1.58 -11.09
N PRO A 150 -16.26 0.72 -10.49
CA PRO A 150 -17.24 1.17 -9.49
C PRO A 150 -16.58 1.70 -8.20
N PHE A 151 -15.35 1.30 -7.93
CA PHE A 151 -14.59 1.68 -6.73
C PHE A 151 -13.66 2.89 -6.95
N ILE A 152 -13.68 3.53 -8.11
CA ILE A 152 -12.72 4.59 -8.42
C ILE A 152 -12.87 5.82 -7.51
N SER A 153 -14.11 6.20 -7.22
CA SER A 153 -14.42 7.30 -6.29
C SER A 153 -13.89 7.00 -4.89
N ASP A 154 -13.90 5.74 -4.47
CA ASP A 154 -13.36 5.36 -3.16
C ASP A 154 -11.84 5.47 -3.12
N ILE A 155 -11.14 5.16 -4.22
CA ILE A 155 -9.69 5.40 -4.33
C ILE A 155 -9.43 6.90 -4.22
N GLU A 156 -10.12 7.70 -5.03
CA GLU A 156 -9.97 9.16 -5.08
C GLU A 156 -10.22 9.80 -3.70
N ASN A 157 -11.27 9.37 -3.00
CA ASN A 157 -11.56 9.81 -1.63
C ASN A 157 -10.48 9.41 -0.62
N LYS A 158 -9.96 8.17 -0.68
CA LYS A 158 -8.92 7.70 0.27
C LYS A 158 -7.57 8.37 0.03
N LEU A 159 -7.26 8.66 -1.23
CA LEU A 159 -6.02 9.32 -1.64
C LEU A 159 -6.11 10.85 -1.60
N ASN A 160 -7.32 11.42 -1.47
CA ASN A 160 -7.60 12.86 -1.56
C ASN A 160 -7.15 13.48 -2.90
N VAL A 161 -7.58 12.87 -4.01
CA VAL A 161 -7.21 13.26 -5.39
C VAL A 161 -8.39 13.32 -6.33
#